data_AF-A0ABD2CME5-F1
#
_entry.id   AF-A0ABD2CME5-F1
#
_cell.length_a   1.000
_cell.length_b   1.000
_cell.length_c   1.000
_cell.angle_alpha   90.00
_cell.angle_beta   90.00
_cell.angle_gamma   90.00
#
_symmetry.space_group_name_H-M   'P 1'
#
loop_
_entity.id
_entity.type
_entity.pdbx_description
1 polymer ?
#
loop_
_entity_poly.entity_id
_entity_poly.type
_entity_poly.pdbx_seq_one_letter_code
_entity_poly.pdbx_strand_id
1 'polypeptide(L)'
;MNCLNVQGAEEDQDWKSKDDELRLNQLRQRRGRSIVHRSLEDNYGAVVVANHEALAQFVEQVNQVTQVPVSLRALKNSNPRLRDFTIDTNTSVFIGRRIFCSASWNEQNVSLCIAFDQAMHVSRKEFYLVPIIEFIETVPKEISERVSLSVGKDMEDILTDNVINSLTAAISVFPRLQVSTVQAFGLATKDSQDEGATRESSFVLLQFVNALKSLQARGIEESSKSLSNVMLCREDKDVCYRLYLLQGSLLLNDLLRRLNVDTCDVRREEKVSLCQCALVALQQLHLTKRLPLVQELLLREKAVTLSQVKSLLEFTLWGPADVTLGGPREREVALQRWLDLERATILHALVRTRAPLTITDEYQLLFLVRTSAKTMCEASILLDEQRNRLSRVC
;
A
#
# COMPACT_ATOMS: atom_id res chain seq x y z
N MET A 1 -27.69 -12.74 99.36
CA MET A 1 -27.63 -14.21 99.50
C MET A 1 -28.76 -14.82 98.67
N ASN A 2 -28.65 -16.11 98.34
CA ASN A 2 -29.55 -16.90 97.48
C ASN A 2 -29.44 -16.66 95.97
N CYS A 3 -28.38 -17.22 95.38
CA CYS A 3 -28.44 -18.46 94.56
C CYS A 3 -29.82 -19.17 94.49
N LEU A 4 -30.20 -19.89 93.43
CA LEU A 4 -29.56 -20.31 92.17
C LEU A 4 -30.69 -20.86 91.25
N ASN A 5 -30.53 -20.84 89.92
CA ASN A 5 -30.96 -21.98 89.08
C ASN A 5 -30.28 -22.02 87.70
N VAL A 6 -29.91 -23.23 87.27
CA VAL A 6 -29.01 -23.65 86.16
C VAL A 6 -29.37 -25.11 85.82
N GLN A 7 -29.22 -25.69 84.62
CA GLN A 7 -28.72 -25.23 83.29
C GLN A 7 -29.92 -25.13 82.31
N GLY A 8 -29.88 -25.16 80.96
CA GLY A 8 -28.92 -25.50 79.88
C GLY A 8 -29.72 -25.52 78.55
N ALA A 9 -29.15 -25.64 77.35
CA ALA A 9 -27.76 -25.81 76.94
C ALA A 9 -27.51 -25.14 75.57
N GLU A 10 -26.26 -24.73 75.34
CA GLU A 10 -25.41 -24.95 74.14
C GLU A 10 -25.97 -24.54 72.74
N GLU A 11 -25.39 -23.51 72.11
CA GLU A 11 -24.26 -23.58 71.12
C GLU A 11 -24.77 -24.10 69.75
N ASP A 12 -24.57 -23.40 68.63
CA ASP A 12 -23.27 -22.92 68.13
C ASP A 12 -23.13 -21.42 67.84
N GLN A 13 -21.87 -20.99 67.88
CA GLN A 13 -21.37 -19.76 67.27
C GLN A 13 -21.06 -20.05 65.79
N ASP A 14 -21.26 -19.10 64.88
CA ASP A 14 -20.08 -18.59 64.17
C ASP A 14 -20.23 -17.17 63.65
N TRP A 15 -19.10 -16.49 63.78
CA TRP A 15 -18.80 -15.11 63.56
C TRP A 15 -18.71 -14.79 62.06
N LYS A 16 -19.28 -13.64 61.61
CA LYS A 16 -18.48 -12.62 60.91
C LYS A 16 -19.19 -11.28 60.67
N SER A 17 -18.31 -10.28 60.62
CA SER A 17 -18.49 -8.84 60.76
C SER A 17 -19.60 -8.16 59.93
N LYS A 18 -20.16 -7.09 60.51
CA LYS A 18 -21.01 -6.07 59.84
C LYS A 18 -20.30 -5.28 58.73
N ASP A 19 -19.02 -5.53 58.47
CA ASP A 19 -18.25 -4.87 57.40
C ASP A 19 -18.66 -5.30 55.97
N ASP A 20 -19.19 -6.51 55.80
CA ASP A 20 -19.59 -6.99 54.46
C ASP A 20 -20.86 -6.29 53.94
N GLU A 21 -21.75 -5.83 54.83
CA GLU A 21 -22.96 -5.09 54.45
C GLU A 21 -22.66 -3.70 53.87
N LEU A 22 -21.54 -3.09 54.27
CA LEU A 22 -21.03 -1.83 53.71
C LEU A 22 -20.27 -2.05 52.39
N ARG A 23 -19.65 -3.22 52.19
CA ARG A 23 -18.97 -3.58 50.92
C ARG A 23 -19.95 -4.02 49.83
N LEU A 24 -21.02 -4.74 50.18
CA LEU A 24 -22.09 -5.13 49.25
C LEU A 24 -22.85 -3.92 48.68
N ASN A 25 -22.98 -2.82 49.45
CA ASN A 25 -23.59 -1.58 48.97
C ASN A 25 -22.71 -0.76 48.00
N GLN A 26 -21.38 -0.92 48.02
CA GLN A 26 -20.51 -0.34 46.98
C GLN A 26 -20.49 -1.17 45.68
N LEU A 27 -20.79 -2.47 45.75
CA LEU A 27 -20.84 -3.36 44.57
C LEU A 27 -22.15 -3.25 43.77
N ARG A 28 -23.20 -2.62 44.31
CA ARG A 28 -24.47 -2.36 43.60
C ARG A 28 -24.50 -1.08 42.74
N GLN A 29 -23.43 -0.28 42.69
CA GLN A 29 -23.29 0.80 41.69
C GLN A 29 -22.74 0.34 40.33
N ARG A 30 -22.65 -0.97 40.07
CA ARG A 30 -22.26 -1.55 38.76
C ARG A 30 -23.45 -1.92 37.86
N ARG A 31 -24.47 -1.08 37.77
CA ARG A 31 -25.41 -1.04 36.63
C ARG A 31 -25.66 0.40 36.18
N GLY A 32 -24.75 0.87 35.33
CA GLY A 32 -24.73 2.25 34.85
C GLY A 32 -23.81 2.50 33.64
N ARG A 33 -23.21 1.46 33.03
CA ARG A 33 -22.60 1.57 31.68
C ARG A 33 -23.69 1.56 30.59
N SER A 34 -24.68 2.41 30.81
CA SER A 34 -25.65 2.84 29.82
C SER A 34 -25.12 4.17 29.30
N ILE A 35 -24.14 4.13 28.40
CA ILE A 35 -23.96 5.23 27.43
C ILE A 35 -25.08 5.05 26.39
N VAL A 36 -26.31 5.10 26.87
CA VAL A 36 -27.49 5.39 26.05
C VAL A 36 -27.50 6.91 26.01
N HIS A 37 -26.96 7.45 24.92
CA HIS A 37 -27.11 8.85 24.61
C HIS A 37 -28.60 9.21 24.52
N ARG A 38 -28.93 10.50 24.64
CA ARG A 38 -30.32 10.97 24.86
C ARG A 38 -31.29 10.61 23.74
N SER A 39 -30.80 10.32 22.53
CA SER A 39 -31.58 9.81 21.40
C SER A 39 -30.96 8.54 20.79
N LEU A 40 -31.75 7.79 20.02
CA LEU A 40 -31.22 6.69 19.19
C LEU A 40 -30.24 7.19 18.11
N GLU A 41 -30.40 8.43 17.65
CA GLU A 41 -29.53 9.07 16.66
C GLU A 41 -28.13 9.31 17.22
N ASP A 42 -28.04 9.80 18.46
CA ASP A 42 -26.76 9.96 19.17
C ASP A 42 -26.07 8.59 19.39
N ASN A 43 -26.84 7.55 19.72
CA ASN A 43 -26.32 6.19 19.89
C ASN A 43 -25.78 5.62 18.57
N TYR A 44 -26.48 5.85 17.46
CA TYR A 44 -25.99 5.51 16.13
C TYR A 44 -24.68 6.26 15.80
N GLY A 45 -24.65 7.58 16.03
CA GLY A 45 -23.45 8.39 15.81
C GLY A 45 -22.24 7.90 16.61
N ALA A 46 -22.43 7.54 17.87
CA ALA A 46 -21.38 6.98 18.72
C ALA A 46 -20.84 5.64 18.20
N VAL A 47 -21.72 4.74 17.71
CA VAL A 47 -21.31 3.46 17.11
C VAL A 47 -20.56 3.68 15.79
N VAL A 48 -21.00 4.62 14.94
CA VAL A 48 -20.31 4.96 13.69
C VAL A 48 -18.89 5.48 13.95
N VAL A 49 -18.74 6.41 14.91
CA VAL A 49 -17.42 6.93 15.31
C VAL A 49 -16.54 5.81 15.87
N ALA A 50 -17.05 5.00 16.80
CA ALA A 50 -16.28 3.90 17.40
C ALA A 50 -15.82 2.87 16.35
N ASN A 51 -16.66 2.53 15.37
CA ASN A 51 -16.29 1.63 14.27
C ASN A 51 -15.20 2.24 13.38
N HIS A 52 -15.30 3.53 13.07
CA HIS A 52 -14.32 4.24 12.28
C HIS A 52 -12.95 4.33 12.98
N GLU A 53 -12.94 4.68 14.27
CA GLU A 53 -11.73 4.73 15.11
C GLU A 53 -11.07 3.35 15.24
N ALA A 54 -11.86 2.28 15.43
CA ALA A 54 -11.33 0.92 15.49
C ALA A 54 -10.66 0.49 14.16
N LEU A 55 -11.26 0.82 13.02
CA LEU A 55 -10.65 0.57 11.70
C LEU A 55 -9.36 1.40 11.49
N ALA A 56 -9.33 2.65 11.95
CA ALA A 56 -8.12 3.48 11.90
C ALA A 56 -6.98 2.85 12.73
N GLN A 57 -7.28 2.33 13.92
CA GLN A 57 -6.29 1.60 14.74
C GLN A 57 -5.79 0.31 14.06
N PHE A 58 -6.65 -0.43 13.36
CA PHE A 58 -6.21 -1.57 12.56
C PHE A 58 -5.24 -1.16 11.44
N VAL A 59 -5.53 -0.07 10.72
CA VAL A 59 -4.63 0.48 9.70
C VAL A 59 -3.26 0.87 10.31
N GLU A 60 -3.23 1.46 11.49
CA GLU A 60 -1.97 1.81 12.17
C GLU A 60 -1.16 0.58 12.61
N GLN A 61 -1.81 -0.51 13.03
CA GLN A 61 -1.14 -1.76 13.40
C GLN A 61 -0.51 -2.46 12.19
N VAL A 62 -1.22 -2.53 11.07
CA VAL A 62 -0.76 -3.22 9.84
C VAL A 62 0.51 -2.55 9.29
N ASN A 63 0.58 -1.21 9.32
CA ASN A 63 1.73 -0.42 8.87
C ASN A 63 3.02 -0.63 9.71
N GLN A 64 2.95 -1.37 10.84
CA GLN A 64 4.11 -1.59 11.71
C GLN A 64 4.89 -2.87 11.39
N VAL A 65 4.28 -3.88 10.74
CA VAL A 65 4.78 -5.26 10.78
C VAL A 65 5.18 -5.81 9.39
N THR A 66 6.42 -5.57 8.95
CA THR A 66 7.04 -6.32 7.84
C THR A 66 7.74 -7.55 8.40
N GLN A 67 7.12 -8.74 8.31
CA GLN A 67 7.72 -9.97 8.85
C GLN A 67 8.74 -10.58 7.88
N VAL A 68 10.01 -10.62 8.29
CA VAL A 68 11.03 -11.42 7.59
C VAL A 68 10.80 -12.92 7.90
N PRO A 69 10.73 -13.79 6.87
CA PRO A 69 10.59 -15.24 7.05
C PRO A 69 11.63 -15.81 8.02
N VAL A 70 11.24 -16.77 8.86
CA VAL A 70 12.09 -17.29 9.94
C VAL A 70 13.43 -17.80 9.41
N SER A 71 13.43 -18.52 8.29
CA SER A 71 14.62 -19.06 7.64
C SER A 71 15.60 -17.99 7.13
N LEU A 72 15.10 -16.78 6.81
CA LEU A 72 15.91 -15.66 6.32
C LEU A 72 16.34 -14.69 7.43
N ARG A 73 15.95 -14.91 8.70
CA ARG A 73 16.35 -14.03 9.81
C ARG A 73 17.86 -14.06 10.06
N ALA A 74 18.51 -15.20 9.82
CA ALA A 74 19.96 -15.35 9.98
C ALA A 74 20.76 -14.44 9.03
N LEU A 75 20.22 -14.14 7.84
CA LEU A 75 20.86 -13.31 6.83
C LEU A 75 21.19 -11.89 7.33
N LYS A 76 20.37 -11.34 8.24
CA LYS A 76 20.61 -10.02 8.84
C LYS A 76 21.93 -9.90 9.61
N ASN A 77 22.46 -11.03 10.08
CA ASN A 77 23.64 -11.09 10.93
C ASN A 77 24.83 -11.79 10.24
N SER A 78 24.68 -12.22 8.98
CA SER A 78 25.68 -13.08 8.32
C SER A 78 26.74 -12.33 7.51
N ASN A 79 26.67 -11.00 7.44
CA ASN A 79 27.55 -10.13 6.62
C ASN A 79 27.84 -10.72 5.21
N PRO A 80 26.78 -11.03 4.43
CA PRO A 80 26.89 -11.80 3.21
C PRO A 80 27.65 -11.03 2.11
N ARG A 81 28.31 -11.77 1.23
CA ARG A 81 28.85 -11.31 -0.04
C ARG A 81 27.99 -11.81 -1.20
N LEU A 82 28.05 -11.15 -2.35
CA LEU A 82 27.32 -11.53 -3.56
C LEU A 82 27.66 -12.96 -4.03
N ARG A 83 28.91 -13.41 -3.83
CA ARG A 83 29.37 -14.79 -4.10
C ARG A 83 28.72 -15.86 -3.20
N ASP A 84 28.09 -15.46 -2.10
CA ASP A 84 27.40 -16.37 -1.17
C ASP A 84 25.97 -16.69 -1.67
N PHE A 85 25.57 -16.13 -2.82
CA PHE A 85 24.30 -16.35 -3.49
C PHE A 85 24.49 -17.07 -4.83
N THR A 86 23.67 -18.10 -5.09
CA THR A 86 23.61 -18.72 -6.43
C THR A 86 22.58 -17.96 -7.26
N ILE A 87 23.02 -17.16 -8.24
CA ILE A 87 22.16 -16.23 -9.00
C ILE A 87 21.65 -16.86 -10.30
N ASP A 88 20.33 -16.94 -10.49
CA ASP A 88 19.73 -17.30 -11.78
C ASP A 88 19.56 -16.06 -12.66
N THR A 89 20.58 -15.80 -13.47
CA THR A 89 20.62 -14.67 -14.41
C THR A 89 19.53 -14.74 -15.50
N ASN A 90 18.87 -15.88 -15.73
CA ASN A 90 17.78 -15.98 -16.73
C ASN A 90 16.49 -15.32 -16.25
N THR A 91 16.35 -15.12 -14.93
CA THR A 91 15.20 -14.44 -14.31
C THR A 91 15.39 -12.92 -14.19
N SER A 92 16.39 -12.34 -14.88
CA SER A 92 16.76 -10.93 -14.73
C SER A 92 15.70 -9.98 -15.31
N VAL A 93 15.12 -9.13 -14.46
CA VAL A 93 14.19 -8.05 -14.83
C VAL A 93 14.90 -6.70 -14.63
N PHE A 94 14.99 -5.91 -15.71
CA PHE A 94 15.60 -4.59 -15.69
C PHE A 94 14.55 -3.51 -15.37
N ILE A 95 14.82 -2.69 -14.35
CA ILE A 95 13.96 -1.57 -13.94
C ILE A 95 14.85 -0.33 -13.77
N GLY A 96 14.89 0.51 -14.81
CA GLY A 96 15.80 1.65 -14.87
C GLY A 96 17.28 1.20 -14.83
N ARG A 97 18.02 1.67 -13.83
CA ARG A 97 19.44 1.30 -13.59
C ARG A 97 19.60 0.17 -12.56
N ARG A 98 18.63 -0.74 -12.48
CA ARG A 98 18.59 -1.81 -11.47
C ARG A 98 18.20 -3.13 -12.10
N ILE A 99 18.85 -4.20 -11.67
CA ILE A 99 18.54 -5.58 -12.06
C ILE A 99 17.91 -6.27 -10.86
N PHE A 100 16.72 -6.85 -11.07
CA PHE A 100 16.13 -7.81 -10.14
C PHE A 100 16.35 -9.22 -10.67
N CYS A 101 16.89 -10.12 -9.87
CA CYS A 101 17.08 -11.53 -10.24
C CYS A 101 16.75 -12.47 -9.08
N SER A 102 16.35 -13.68 -9.41
CA SER A 102 16.19 -14.77 -8.44
C SER A 102 17.56 -15.30 -8.04
N ALA A 103 17.73 -15.63 -6.77
CA ALA A 103 18.91 -16.31 -6.29
C ALA A 103 18.56 -17.28 -5.14
N SER A 104 19.52 -18.10 -4.73
CA SER A 104 19.42 -18.88 -3.49
C SER A 104 20.58 -18.58 -2.54
N TRP A 105 20.27 -18.57 -1.24
CA TRP A 105 21.22 -18.43 -0.13
C TRP A 105 20.95 -19.56 0.87
N ASN A 106 21.93 -20.44 1.10
CA ASN A 106 21.77 -21.63 1.95
C ASN A 106 20.47 -22.41 1.64
N GLU A 107 20.28 -22.75 0.35
CA GLU A 107 19.08 -23.43 -0.19
C GLU A 107 17.74 -22.65 -0.06
N GLN A 108 17.72 -21.49 0.58
CA GLN A 108 16.56 -20.60 0.65
C GLN A 108 16.47 -19.71 -0.59
N ASN A 109 15.31 -19.68 -1.24
CA ASN A 109 15.08 -18.79 -2.39
C ASN A 109 14.90 -17.34 -1.93
N VAL A 110 15.60 -16.42 -2.59
CA VAL A 110 15.60 -14.97 -2.34
C VAL A 110 15.54 -14.21 -3.67
N SER A 111 15.24 -12.92 -3.60
CA SER A 111 15.38 -12.02 -4.74
C SER A 111 16.45 -10.96 -4.44
N LEU A 112 17.35 -10.75 -5.40
CA LEU A 112 18.39 -9.72 -5.32
C LEU A 112 17.99 -8.53 -6.18
N CYS A 113 18.21 -7.31 -5.67
CA CYS A 113 18.29 -6.09 -6.45
C CYS A 113 19.74 -5.64 -6.52
N ILE A 114 20.28 -5.52 -7.72
CA ILE A 114 21.59 -4.93 -8.00
C ILE A 114 21.34 -3.52 -8.52
N ALA A 115 21.59 -2.50 -7.70
CA ALA A 115 21.31 -1.10 -7.99
C ALA A 115 22.59 -0.31 -8.23
N PHE A 116 22.73 0.24 -9.45
CA PHE A 116 23.88 1.03 -9.86
C PHE A 116 23.72 2.54 -9.58
N ASP A 117 22.63 2.97 -8.95
CA ASP A 117 22.48 4.33 -8.41
C ASP A 117 22.87 4.38 -6.92
N GLN A 118 23.97 5.08 -6.60
CA GLN A 118 24.50 5.25 -5.23
C GLN A 118 23.60 6.07 -4.28
N ALA A 119 22.36 6.39 -4.69
CA ALA A 119 21.48 7.29 -3.97
C ALA A 119 20.59 6.54 -2.97
N MET A 120 20.86 6.76 -1.68
CA MET A 120 20.12 6.17 -0.56
C MET A 120 18.60 6.39 -0.65
N HIS A 121 17.84 5.37 -0.29
CA HIS A 121 16.39 5.38 -0.34
C HIS A 121 15.76 6.30 0.72
N VAL A 122 15.12 7.40 0.28
CA VAL A 122 14.31 8.27 1.16
C VAL A 122 12.85 8.25 0.72
N SER A 123 12.19 7.11 0.97
CA SER A 123 10.77 6.87 0.73
C SER A 123 10.04 6.54 2.04
N ARG A 124 8.74 6.85 2.13
CA ARG A 124 7.88 6.39 3.23
C ARG A 124 7.63 4.89 3.10
N LYS A 125 7.41 4.19 4.23
CA LYS A 125 7.08 2.76 4.29
C LYS A 125 6.03 2.32 3.25
N GLU A 126 4.98 3.13 3.03
CA GLU A 126 3.83 2.78 2.16
C GLU A 126 4.22 2.35 0.72
N PHE A 127 5.30 2.89 0.14
CA PHE A 127 5.75 2.60 -1.23
C PHE A 127 7.24 2.22 -1.32
N TYR A 128 7.84 1.80 -0.20
CA TYR A 128 9.24 1.40 -0.11
C TYR A 128 9.36 -0.11 0.08
N LEU A 129 10.08 -0.78 -0.82
CA LEU A 129 10.42 -2.18 -0.65
C LEU A 129 11.58 -2.27 0.34
N VAL A 130 11.32 -2.81 1.53
CA VAL A 130 12.30 -2.90 2.62
C VAL A 130 13.17 -4.16 2.44
N PRO A 131 14.50 -4.03 2.27
CA PRO A 131 15.38 -5.19 2.19
C PRO A 131 15.52 -5.89 3.53
N ILE A 132 15.83 -7.19 3.48
CA ILE A 132 16.28 -7.96 4.64
C ILE A 132 17.65 -7.44 5.07
N ILE A 133 18.54 -7.25 4.10
CA ILE A 133 19.88 -6.68 4.26
C ILE A 133 20.27 -5.95 2.96
N GLU A 134 21.06 -4.88 3.10
CA GLU A 134 21.64 -4.13 1.99
C GLU A 134 23.14 -3.96 2.25
N PHE A 135 23.97 -4.14 1.22
CA PHE A 135 25.43 -3.98 1.28
C PHE A 135 25.95 -3.46 -0.07
N ILE A 136 27.17 -2.91 -0.10
CA ILE A 136 27.80 -2.41 -1.33
C ILE A 136 28.93 -3.37 -1.74
N GLU A 137 28.96 -3.78 -3.00
CA GLU A 137 30.00 -4.67 -3.52
C GLU A 137 30.30 -4.40 -5.01
N THR A 138 31.49 -4.82 -5.46
CA THR A 138 31.88 -4.82 -6.87
C THR A 138 31.14 -5.94 -7.61
N VAL A 139 30.50 -5.60 -8.73
CA VAL A 139 29.66 -6.54 -9.48
C VAL A 139 30.52 -7.37 -10.45
N PRO A 140 30.34 -8.72 -10.52
CA PRO A 140 31.00 -9.59 -11.49
C PRO A 140 30.73 -9.20 -12.96
N LYS A 141 31.70 -9.48 -13.83
CA LYS A 141 31.69 -9.04 -15.24
C LYS A 141 30.46 -9.52 -16.01
N GLU A 142 30.05 -10.76 -15.74
CA GLU A 142 28.93 -11.46 -16.35
C GLU A 142 27.59 -10.73 -16.12
N ILE A 143 27.51 -9.95 -15.04
CA ILE A 143 26.33 -9.13 -14.71
C ILE A 143 26.49 -7.72 -15.30
N SER A 144 27.69 -7.11 -15.22
CA SER A 144 27.91 -5.77 -15.80
C SER A 144 27.78 -5.74 -17.32
N GLU A 145 28.23 -6.78 -18.03
CA GLU A 145 28.09 -6.89 -19.49
C GLU A 145 26.62 -6.92 -19.92
N ARG A 146 25.73 -7.57 -19.13
CA ARG A 146 24.29 -7.55 -19.38
C ARG A 146 23.65 -6.18 -19.14
N VAL A 147 24.17 -5.36 -18.22
CA VAL A 147 23.77 -3.95 -18.08
C VAL A 147 24.07 -3.23 -19.39
N SER A 148 25.29 -3.30 -19.90
CA SER A 148 25.71 -2.67 -21.16
C SER A 148 24.86 -3.11 -22.35
N LEU A 149 24.53 -4.41 -22.46
CA LEU A 149 23.66 -4.91 -23.53
C LEU A 149 22.20 -4.41 -23.44
N SER A 150 21.67 -4.18 -22.23
CA SER A 150 20.34 -3.57 -22.02
C SER A 150 20.34 -2.06 -22.30
N VAL A 151 21.46 -1.38 -22.05
CA VAL A 151 21.71 0.03 -22.30
C VAL A 151 22.24 0.17 -23.74
N GLY A 152 21.36 -0.11 -24.71
CA GLY A 152 21.74 -0.40 -26.11
C GLY A 152 22.78 0.53 -26.75
N LYS A 153 23.72 -0.12 -27.47
CA LYS A 153 24.85 0.29 -28.36
C LYS A 153 25.51 1.66 -28.22
N ASP A 154 24.82 2.75 -27.95
CA ASP A 154 25.39 4.11 -27.96
C ASP A 154 26.31 4.39 -26.74
N MET A 155 26.45 3.44 -25.81
CA MET A 155 27.36 3.51 -24.65
C MET A 155 28.64 2.69 -24.80
N GLU A 156 28.79 1.94 -25.90
CA GLU A 156 29.98 1.11 -26.20
C GLU A 156 31.24 2.00 -26.41
N ASP A 157 31.05 3.25 -26.86
CA ASP A 157 32.13 4.21 -27.14
C ASP A 157 32.61 5.04 -25.93
N ILE A 158 31.93 4.98 -24.77
CA ILE A 158 32.25 5.83 -23.59
C ILE A 158 32.76 5.00 -22.40
N LEU A 159 32.34 3.73 -22.27
CA LEU A 159 32.77 2.85 -21.19
C LEU A 159 34.04 2.06 -21.57
N THR A 160 35.21 2.67 -21.39
CA THR A 160 36.49 1.93 -21.47
C THR A 160 36.50 0.71 -20.54
N ASP A 161 37.11 -0.40 -20.98
CA ASP A 161 37.16 -1.70 -20.27
C ASP A 161 37.51 -1.59 -18.78
N ASN A 162 38.33 -0.61 -18.40
CA ASN A 162 38.77 -0.39 -17.03
C ASN A 162 37.66 0.10 -16.09
N VAL A 163 36.63 0.78 -16.60
CA VAL A 163 35.48 1.26 -15.80
C VAL A 163 34.51 0.11 -15.51
N ILE A 164 34.27 -0.75 -16.50
CA ILE A 164 33.40 -1.93 -16.38
C ILE A 164 33.95 -2.88 -15.29
N ASN A 165 35.27 -3.05 -15.24
CA ASN A 165 35.97 -3.94 -14.30
C ASN A 165 35.91 -3.54 -12.81
N SER A 166 35.34 -2.38 -12.45
CA SER A 166 35.32 -1.88 -11.07
C SER A 166 33.98 -1.30 -10.61
N LEU A 167 32.89 -1.61 -11.35
CA LEU A 167 31.58 -1.06 -11.06
C LEU A 167 31.03 -1.58 -9.71
N THR A 168 30.84 -0.66 -8.76
CA THR A 168 30.21 -0.94 -7.46
C THR A 168 28.71 -0.72 -7.52
N ALA A 169 27.95 -1.58 -6.86
CA ALA A 169 26.50 -1.50 -6.76
C ALA A 169 26.02 -1.72 -5.33
N ALA A 170 24.86 -1.14 -4.99
CA ALA A 170 24.13 -1.54 -3.81
C ALA A 170 23.38 -2.85 -4.10
N ILE A 171 23.69 -3.88 -3.32
CA ILE A 171 23.06 -5.20 -3.36
C ILE A 171 22.03 -5.24 -2.23
N SER A 172 20.76 -5.29 -2.61
CA SER A 172 19.61 -5.31 -1.69
C SER A 172 18.93 -6.67 -1.77
N VAL A 173 18.80 -7.39 -0.64
CA VAL A 173 18.26 -8.77 -0.60
C VAL A 173 16.85 -8.79 -0.03
N PHE A 174 15.93 -9.47 -0.69
CA PHE A 174 14.52 -9.57 -0.32
C PHE A 174 14.10 -11.04 -0.12
N PRO A 175 12.92 -11.31 0.49
CA PRO A 175 12.23 -12.58 0.28
C PRO A 175 12.06 -12.87 -1.21
N ARG A 176 11.65 -14.09 -1.58
CA ARG A 176 11.37 -14.42 -2.98
C ARG A 176 10.21 -13.55 -3.50
N LEU A 177 10.50 -12.75 -4.52
CA LEU A 177 9.55 -11.85 -5.19
C LEU A 177 9.48 -12.18 -6.68
N GLN A 178 8.26 -12.20 -7.20
CA GLN A 178 7.98 -12.15 -8.64
C GLN A 178 7.94 -10.66 -9.02
N VAL A 179 8.92 -10.20 -9.81
CA VAL A 179 9.10 -8.80 -10.17
C VAL A 179 8.64 -8.54 -11.60
N SER A 180 7.92 -7.44 -11.83
CA SER A 180 7.44 -7.03 -13.15
C SER A 180 7.44 -5.50 -13.31
N THR A 181 7.50 -5.05 -14.56
CA THR A 181 7.25 -3.63 -14.92
C THR A 181 5.76 -3.41 -15.18
N VAL A 182 5.28 -2.17 -15.07
CA VAL A 182 3.89 -1.82 -15.40
C VAL A 182 3.54 -2.21 -16.85
N GLN A 183 4.49 -2.05 -17.78
CA GLN A 183 4.35 -2.47 -19.17
C GLN A 183 4.26 -4.00 -19.34
N ALA A 184 5.14 -4.76 -18.70
CA ALA A 184 5.13 -6.22 -18.80
C ALA A 184 3.87 -6.84 -18.18
N PHE A 185 3.43 -6.32 -17.03
CA PHE A 185 2.15 -6.67 -16.43
C PHE A 185 0.97 -6.35 -17.36
N GLY A 186 0.91 -5.12 -17.89
CA GLY A 186 -0.15 -4.70 -18.81
C GLY A 186 -0.26 -5.61 -20.05
N LEU A 187 0.88 -5.94 -20.67
CA LEU A 187 0.93 -6.89 -21.79
C LEU A 187 0.42 -8.29 -21.41
N ALA A 188 0.77 -8.82 -20.23
CA ALA A 188 0.29 -10.12 -19.77
C ALA A 188 -1.23 -10.13 -19.51
N THR A 189 -1.82 -9.00 -19.12
CA THR A 189 -3.28 -8.87 -18.91
C THR A 189 -4.08 -8.54 -20.17
N LYS A 190 -3.43 -8.06 -21.24
CA LYS A 190 -4.03 -7.42 -22.41
C LYS A 190 -5.10 -8.27 -23.14
N ASP A 191 -4.81 -9.54 -23.34
CA ASP A 191 -5.64 -10.43 -24.15
C ASP A 191 -6.78 -11.06 -23.33
N SER A 192 -6.76 -10.87 -22.01
CA SER A 192 -7.86 -11.24 -21.13
C SER A 192 -8.97 -10.18 -21.22
N GLN A 193 -10.08 -10.53 -21.88
CA GLN A 193 -11.32 -9.73 -21.83
C GLN A 193 -12.08 -9.86 -20.50
N ASP A 194 -11.48 -10.53 -19.51
CA ASP A 194 -12.03 -10.74 -18.18
C ASP A 194 -12.21 -9.41 -17.41
N GLU A 195 -13.33 -9.32 -16.68
CA GLU A 195 -13.58 -8.24 -15.73
C GLU A 195 -12.60 -8.29 -14.56
N GLY A 196 -12.15 -9.48 -14.15
CA GLY A 196 -11.09 -9.66 -13.16
C GLY A 196 -9.76 -9.03 -13.56
N ALA A 197 -9.27 -9.27 -14.77
CA ALA A 197 -8.05 -8.63 -15.30
C ALA A 197 -8.18 -7.08 -15.39
N THR A 198 -9.36 -6.58 -15.75
CA THR A 198 -9.66 -5.13 -15.76
C THR A 198 -9.67 -4.55 -14.34
N ARG A 199 -10.23 -5.28 -13.37
CA ARG A 199 -10.25 -4.93 -11.94
C ARG A 199 -8.84 -4.91 -11.34
N GLU A 200 -8.00 -5.92 -11.63
CA GLU A 200 -6.61 -5.97 -11.16
C GLU A 200 -5.79 -4.81 -11.75
N SER A 201 -5.91 -4.54 -13.05
CA SER A 201 -5.25 -3.41 -13.71
C SER A 201 -5.68 -2.07 -13.10
N SER A 202 -6.98 -1.90 -12.82
CA SER A 202 -7.52 -0.70 -12.16
C SER A 202 -6.99 -0.55 -10.73
N PHE A 203 -6.79 -1.66 -10.01
CA PHE A 203 -6.18 -1.68 -8.69
C PHE A 203 -4.69 -1.30 -8.74
N VAL A 204 -3.92 -1.80 -9.70
CA VAL A 204 -2.52 -1.37 -9.93
C VAL A 204 -2.44 0.13 -10.22
N LEU A 205 -3.35 0.66 -11.06
CA LEU A 205 -3.43 2.10 -11.32
C LEU A 205 -3.76 2.90 -10.05
N LEU A 206 -4.66 2.40 -9.19
CA LEU A 206 -4.97 3.05 -7.91
C LEU A 206 -3.76 3.08 -6.97
N GLN A 207 -3.00 1.98 -6.87
CA GLN A 207 -1.76 1.96 -6.10
C GLN A 207 -0.79 3.02 -6.63
N PHE A 208 -0.64 3.12 -7.95
CA PHE A 208 0.24 4.12 -8.57
C PHE A 208 -0.23 5.56 -8.30
N VAL A 209 -1.53 5.85 -8.44
CA VAL A 209 -2.09 7.19 -8.16
C VAL A 209 -1.91 7.58 -6.70
N ASN A 210 -2.02 6.64 -5.75
CA ASN A 210 -1.67 6.89 -4.35
C ASN A 210 -0.17 7.18 -4.16
N ALA A 211 0.70 6.46 -4.87
CA ALA A 211 2.14 6.68 -4.84
C ALA A 211 2.52 8.07 -5.41
N LEU A 212 1.90 8.48 -6.51
CA LEU A 212 2.01 9.83 -7.08
C LEU A 212 1.48 10.90 -6.14
N LYS A 213 0.35 10.68 -5.44
CA LYS A 213 -0.11 11.61 -4.40
C LYS A 213 0.85 11.71 -3.21
N SER A 214 1.58 10.64 -2.88
CA SER A 214 2.65 10.66 -1.88
C SER A 214 3.86 11.50 -2.33
N LEU A 215 4.17 11.51 -3.64
CA LEU A 215 5.13 12.45 -4.24
C LEU A 215 4.62 13.90 -4.20
N GLN A 216 3.37 14.14 -4.61
CA GLN A 216 2.75 15.47 -4.61
C GLN A 216 2.74 16.09 -3.20
N ALA A 217 2.42 15.30 -2.17
CA ALA A 217 2.46 15.73 -0.76
C ALA A 217 3.87 16.06 -0.23
N ARG A 218 4.94 15.73 -0.99
CA ARG A 218 6.33 16.11 -0.72
C ARG A 218 6.81 17.30 -1.57
N GLY A 219 5.93 17.90 -2.37
CA GLY A 219 6.29 18.94 -3.33
C GLY A 219 7.06 18.42 -4.55
N ILE A 220 6.93 17.12 -4.87
CA ILE A 220 7.48 16.55 -6.10
C ILE A 220 6.37 16.56 -7.15
N GLU A 221 6.56 17.31 -8.24
CA GLU A 221 5.56 17.53 -9.29
C GLU A 221 5.84 16.75 -10.59
N GLU A 222 7.05 16.20 -10.72
CA GLU A 222 7.54 15.49 -11.90
C GLU A 222 8.16 14.13 -11.57
N SER A 223 8.05 13.17 -12.49
CA SER A 223 8.71 11.85 -12.41
C SER A 223 9.10 11.36 -13.81
N SER A 224 9.86 10.26 -13.88
CA SER A 224 10.26 9.62 -15.15
C SER A 224 9.05 9.19 -15.98
N LYS A 225 8.99 9.62 -17.24
CA LYS A 225 7.94 9.27 -18.20
C LYS A 225 7.92 7.80 -18.58
N SER A 226 9.09 7.15 -18.60
CA SER A 226 9.23 5.72 -18.94
C SER A 226 8.73 4.80 -17.82
N LEU A 227 8.40 5.35 -16.64
CA LEU A 227 8.09 4.61 -15.42
C LEU A 227 9.26 3.71 -14.96
N SER A 228 10.50 4.06 -15.34
CA SER A 228 11.74 3.36 -14.96
C SER A 228 11.99 3.31 -13.44
N ASN A 229 11.24 4.07 -12.66
CA ASN A 229 11.24 4.10 -11.19
C ASN A 229 10.03 3.39 -10.56
N VAL A 230 9.19 2.70 -11.34
CA VAL A 230 7.97 2.02 -10.87
C VAL A 230 8.14 0.51 -11.02
N MET A 231 7.87 -0.23 -9.96
CA MET A 231 8.01 -1.67 -9.91
C MET A 231 6.75 -2.32 -9.36
N LEU A 232 6.39 -3.48 -9.90
CA LEU A 232 5.38 -4.38 -9.35
C LEU A 232 6.09 -5.61 -8.76
N CYS A 233 5.77 -5.97 -7.52
CA CYS A 233 6.24 -7.21 -6.89
C CYS A 233 5.09 -8.02 -6.32
N ARG A 234 5.20 -9.34 -6.37
CA ARG A 234 4.28 -10.28 -5.71
C ARG A 234 5.09 -11.33 -4.96
N GLU A 235 4.82 -11.53 -3.67
CA GLU A 235 5.34 -12.71 -2.96
C GLU A 235 4.52 -13.94 -3.38
N ASP A 236 5.09 -15.15 -3.29
CA ASP A 236 4.39 -16.39 -3.70
C ASP A 236 3.08 -16.67 -2.94
N LYS A 237 2.88 -16.04 -1.78
CA LYS A 237 1.65 -16.12 -0.96
C LYS A 237 0.56 -15.15 -1.42
N ASP A 238 0.92 -14.10 -2.15
CA ASP A 238 0.04 -12.97 -2.49
C ASP A 238 -0.60 -13.21 -3.86
N VAL A 239 -1.89 -12.90 -4.00
CA VAL A 239 -2.60 -13.04 -5.28
C VAL A 239 -2.27 -11.87 -6.22
N CYS A 240 -2.31 -10.65 -5.69
CA CYS A 240 -2.16 -9.40 -6.43
C CYS A 240 -0.76 -8.80 -6.29
N TYR A 241 -0.32 -8.05 -7.30
CA TYR A 241 0.94 -7.30 -7.24
C TYR A 241 0.84 -6.07 -6.33
N ARG A 242 1.94 -5.79 -5.61
CA ARG A 242 2.21 -4.56 -4.85
C ARG A 242 3.10 -3.63 -5.66
N LEU A 243 2.72 -2.36 -5.73
CA LEU A 243 3.48 -1.31 -6.40
C LEU A 243 4.47 -0.63 -5.45
N TYR A 244 5.69 -0.43 -5.93
CA TYR A 244 6.77 0.25 -5.23
C TYR A 244 7.38 1.37 -6.08
N LEU A 245 7.86 2.43 -5.41
CA LEU A 245 8.58 3.55 -6.06
C LEU A 245 10.07 3.56 -5.70
N LEU A 246 10.90 3.46 -6.72
CA LEU A 246 12.35 3.41 -6.66
C LEU A 246 12.93 4.84 -6.74
N GLN A 247 13.00 5.51 -5.59
CA GLN A 247 13.23 6.96 -5.52
C GLN A 247 14.71 7.43 -5.51
N GLY A 248 15.70 6.52 -5.51
CA GLY A 248 17.13 6.87 -5.35
C GLY A 248 17.58 8.00 -6.29
N SER A 249 17.50 7.76 -7.59
CA SER A 249 17.83 8.74 -8.64
C SER A 249 17.15 10.12 -8.50
N LEU A 250 15.94 10.23 -7.94
CA LEU A 250 15.18 11.49 -7.98
C LEU A 250 15.74 12.58 -7.05
N LEU A 251 16.19 12.23 -5.84
CA LEU A 251 16.63 13.22 -4.85
C LEU A 251 18.06 13.71 -5.10
N LEU A 252 18.97 12.81 -5.50
CA LEU A 252 20.34 13.21 -5.82
C LEU A 252 20.35 14.15 -7.03
N ASN A 253 19.56 13.87 -8.06
CA ASN A 253 19.44 14.73 -9.23
C ASN A 253 18.75 16.08 -8.93
N ASP A 254 17.77 16.14 -8.01
CA ASP A 254 17.17 17.43 -7.62
C ASP A 254 18.13 18.27 -6.75
N LEU A 255 18.89 17.63 -5.85
CA LEU A 255 19.93 18.31 -5.06
C LEU A 255 21.07 18.83 -5.96
N LEU A 256 21.56 18.02 -6.91
CA LEU A 256 22.60 18.45 -7.86
C LEU A 256 22.09 19.56 -8.81
N ARG A 257 20.81 19.52 -9.23
CA ARG A 257 20.19 20.61 -9.98
C ARG A 257 20.12 21.90 -9.16
N ARG A 258 19.78 21.84 -7.86
CA ARG A 258 19.80 23.00 -6.95
C ARG A 258 21.20 23.56 -6.72
N LEU A 259 22.23 22.72 -6.80
CA LEU A 259 23.64 23.10 -6.69
C LEU A 259 24.26 23.54 -8.03
N ASN A 260 23.47 23.51 -9.11
CA ASN A 260 23.89 23.91 -10.46
C ASN A 260 25.12 23.13 -10.98
N VAL A 261 25.29 21.88 -10.54
CA VAL A 261 26.37 20.98 -10.96
C VAL A 261 25.86 20.16 -12.15
N ASP A 262 26.31 20.51 -13.35
CA ASP A 262 26.09 19.70 -14.56
C ASP A 262 26.83 18.36 -14.42
N THR A 263 26.10 17.31 -14.05
CA THR A 263 26.60 15.93 -14.16
C THR A 263 26.67 15.52 -15.62
N CYS A 264 27.88 15.30 -16.13
CA CYS A 264 28.07 14.74 -17.46
C CYS A 264 27.40 13.37 -17.58
N ASP A 265 26.43 13.34 -18.50
CA ASP A 265 26.14 12.25 -19.42
C ASP A 265 25.88 10.83 -18.86
N VAL A 266 24.68 10.63 -18.30
CA VAL A 266 23.97 9.36 -18.44
C VAL A 266 22.48 9.64 -18.70
N ARG A 267 22.11 9.79 -19.98
CA ARG A 267 20.75 9.96 -20.55
C ARG A 267 19.74 10.66 -19.62
N ARG A 268 19.45 11.94 -19.89
CA ARG A 268 18.32 12.68 -19.27
C ARG A 268 17.03 11.90 -19.51
N GLU A 269 16.56 11.17 -18.50
CA GLU A 269 15.23 10.58 -18.52
C GLU A 269 14.20 11.70 -18.66
N GLU A 270 13.32 11.60 -19.66
CA GLU A 270 12.28 12.61 -19.88
C GLU A 270 11.38 12.65 -18.65
N LYS A 271 11.46 13.76 -17.90
CA LYS A 271 10.56 14.04 -16.79
C LYS A 271 9.28 14.65 -17.32
N VAL A 272 8.16 14.19 -16.76
CA VAL A 272 6.83 14.71 -17.06
C VAL A 272 6.04 14.89 -15.76
N SER A 273 4.93 15.63 -15.84
CA SER A 273 4.02 15.84 -14.70
C SER A 273 3.56 14.50 -14.11
N LEU A 274 3.21 14.50 -12.82
CA LEU A 274 2.62 13.30 -12.20
C LEU A 274 1.31 12.84 -12.89
N CYS A 275 0.54 13.78 -13.46
CA CYS A 275 -0.67 13.44 -14.22
C CYS A 275 -0.31 12.70 -15.52
N GLN A 276 0.75 13.13 -16.20
CA GLN A 276 1.24 12.47 -17.41
C GLN A 276 1.89 11.12 -17.10
N CYS A 277 2.57 10.95 -15.97
CA CYS A 277 3.00 9.62 -15.50
C CYS A 277 1.80 8.67 -15.32
N ALA A 278 0.74 9.13 -14.65
CA ALA A 278 -0.49 8.33 -14.51
C ALA A 278 -1.16 8.03 -15.86
N LEU A 279 -1.07 8.94 -16.85
CA LEU A 279 -1.59 8.71 -18.19
C LEU A 279 -0.78 7.63 -18.94
N VAL A 280 0.55 7.62 -18.80
CA VAL A 280 1.40 6.54 -19.35
C VAL A 280 1.04 5.20 -18.69
N ALA A 281 0.84 5.17 -17.37
CA ALA A 281 0.41 3.94 -16.68
C ALA A 281 -0.97 3.46 -17.16
N LEU A 282 -1.95 4.36 -17.33
CA LEU A 282 -3.27 4.05 -17.89
C LEU A 282 -3.17 3.40 -19.28
N GLN A 283 -2.24 3.85 -20.11
CA GLN A 283 -1.99 3.31 -21.46
C GLN A 283 -1.29 1.94 -21.42
N GLN A 284 -0.25 1.80 -20.58
CA GLN A 284 0.48 0.54 -20.40
C GLN A 284 -0.42 -0.56 -19.83
N LEU A 285 -1.30 -0.23 -18.88
CA LEU A 285 -2.32 -1.11 -18.30
C LEU A 285 -3.55 -1.30 -19.22
N HIS A 286 -3.54 -0.72 -20.42
CA HIS A 286 -4.59 -0.82 -21.44
C HIS A 286 -6.00 -0.36 -20.99
N LEU A 287 -6.07 0.42 -19.91
CA LEU A 287 -7.30 0.91 -19.30
C LEU A 287 -7.92 2.11 -20.03
N THR A 288 -7.21 2.74 -20.97
CA THR A 288 -7.63 3.97 -21.69
C THR A 288 -9.07 3.89 -22.24
N LYS A 289 -9.45 2.75 -22.84
CA LYS A 289 -10.81 2.54 -23.38
C LYS A 289 -11.85 2.20 -22.31
N ARG A 290 -11.43 1.60 -21.19
CA ARG A 290 -12.30 1.17 -20.08
C ARG A 290 -12.60 2.32 -19.11
N LEU A 291 -11.67 3.26 -18.95
CA LEU A 291 -11.78 4.42 -18.04
C LEU A 291 -11.61 5.77 -18.77
N PRO A 292 -12.45 6.15 -19.76
CA PRO A 292 -12.27 7.39 -20.52
C PRO A 292 -12.29 8.67 -19.67
N LEU A 293 -13.10 8.72 -18.61
CA LEU A 293 -13.13 9.86 -17.68
C LEU A 293 -11.81 10.01 -16.91
N VAL A 294 -11.13 8.91 -16.55
CA VAL A 294 -9.79 8.98 -15.94
C VAL A 294 -8.80 9.58 -16.93
N GLN A 295 -8.86 9.18 -18.21
CA GLN A 295 -8.05 9.79 -19.27
C GLN A 295 -8.33 11.29 -19.41
N GLU A 296 -9.60 11.70 -19.48
CA GLU A 296 -10.03 13.10 -19.59
C GLU A 296 -9.53 13.94 -18.41
N LEU A 297 -9.61 13.42 -17.19
CA LEU A 297 -9.16 14.13 -15.99
C LEU A 297 -7.63 14.29 -15.95
N LEU A 298 -6.88 13.25 -16.34
CA LEU A 298 -5.42 13.27 -16.41
C LEU A 298 -4.93 14.30 -17.43
N LEU A 299 -5.54 14.36 -18.62
CA LEU A 299 -5.22 15.33 -19.67
C LEU A 299 -5.47 16.80 -19.28
N ARG A 300 -6.24 17.08 -18.22
CA ARG A 300 -6.51 18.43 -17.73
C ARG A 300 -5.44 18.99 -16.78
N GLU A 301 -4.53 18.13 -16.29
CA GLU A 301 -3.41 18.46 -15.38
C GLU A 301 -3.72 19.44 -14.22
N LYS A 302 -4.93 19.36 -13.63
CA LYS A 302 -5.29 20.24 -12.50
C LYS A 302 -4.68 19.71 -11.20
N ALA A 303 -4.38 20.62 -10.25
CA ALA A 303 -3.88 20.23 -8.93
C ALA A 303 -4.76 19.20 -8.18
N VAL A 304 -6.07 19.18 -8.46
CA VAL A 304 -7.04 18.22 -7.91
C VAL A 304 -7.17 16.90 -8.70
N THR A 305 -6.62 16.82 -9.92
CA THR A 305 -6.83 15.70 -10.86
C THR A 305 -6.49 14.35 -10.24
N LEU A 306 -5.30 14.19 -9.63
CA LEU A 306 -4.91 12.92 -9.00
C LEU A 306 -5.83 12.53 -7.83
N SER A 307 -6.41 13.51 -7.13
CA SER A 307 -7.39 13.24 -6.08
C SER A 307 -8.73 12.78 -6.65
N GLN A 308 -9.20 13.39 -7.74
CA GLN A 308 -10.43 12.96 -8.42
C GLN A 308 -10.27 11.56 -9.03
N VAL A 309 -9.14 11.28 -9.69
CA VAL A 309 -8.81 9.96 -10.25
C VAL A 309 -8.73 8.89 -9.15
N LYS A 310 -8.10 9.20 -8.01
CA LYS A 310 -8.11 8.31 -6.83
C LYS A 310 -9.54 7.96 -6.43
N SER A 311 -10.37 8.97 -6.16
CA SER A 311 -11.75 8.76 -5.69
C SER A 311 -12.61 7.98 -6.69
N LEU A 312 -12.42 8.19 -8.00
CA LEU A 312 -13.10 7.42 -9.04
C LEU A 312 -12.69 5.95 -9.01
N LEU A 313 -11.38 5.65 -8.97
CA LEU A 313 -10.88 4.27 -8.92
C LEU A 313 -11.33 3.56 -7.63
N GLU A 314 -11.28 4.23 -6.49
CA GLU A 314 -11.78 3.68 -5.21
C GLU A 314 -13.28 3.39 -5.27
N PHE A 315 -14.09 4.31 -5.82
CA PHE A 315 -15.52 4.11 -6.00
C PHE A 315 -15.83 2.97 -6.99
N THR A 316 -15.05 2.81 -8.06
CA THR A 316 -15.21 1.70 -9.01
C THR A 316 -14.81 0.34 -8.43
N LEU A 317 -13.83 0.29 -7.51
CA LEU A 317 -13.34 -0.95 -6.93
C LEU A 317 -14.16 -1.42 -5.71
N TRP A 318 -14.60 -0.50 -4.85
CA TRP A 318 -15.27 -0.81 -3.58
C TRP A 318 -16.55 -0.01 -3.31
N GLY A 319 -16.99 0.88 -4.21
CA GLY A 319 -18.27 1.57 -4.05
C GLY A 319 -19.48 0.62 -4.22
N PRO A 320 -20.68 1.07 -3.81
CA PRO A 320 -21.90 0.28 -3.93
C PRO A 320 -22.24 -0.01 -5.40
N ALA A 321 -22.51 -1.28 -5.71
CA ALA A 321 -22.94 -1.73 -7.04
C ALA A 321 -24.47 -1.86 -7.17
N ASP A 322 -25.17 -2.00 -6.03
CA ASP A 322 -26.58 -2.37 -5.91
C ASP A 322 -27.47 -1.27 -5.31
N VAL A 323 -26.87 -0.20 -4.77
CA VAL A 323 -27.61 0.93 -4.17
C VAL A 323 -28.13 1.88 -5.24
N THR A 324 -29.43 2.15 -5.24
CA THR A 324 -30.06 3.16 -6.10
C THR A 324 -29.71 4.58 -5.64
N LEU A 325 -28.81 5.23 -6.37
CA LEU A 325 -28.36 6.59 -6.04
C LEU A 325 -29.31 7.65 -6.61
N GLY A 326 -30.11 8.25 -5.73
CA GLY A 326 -31.04 9.35 -6.04
C GLY A 326 -30.35 10.68 -6.41
N GLY A 327 -31.08 11.78 -6.20
CA GLY A 327 -30.56 13.14 -6.46
C GLY A 327 -29.38 13.49 -5.55
N PRO A 328 -28.57 14.53 -5.86
CA PRO A 328 -27.29 14.78 -5.19
C PRO A 328 -27.30 14.78 -3.65
N ARG A 329 -28.36 15.33 -3.03
CA ARG A 329 -28.52 15.34 -1.56
C ARG A 329 -28.88 13.97 -0.98
N GLU A 330 -29.78 13.25 -1.64
CA GLU A 330 -30.22 11.90 -1.23
C GLU A 330 -29.08 10.90 -1.39
N ARG A 331 -28.32 11.05 -2.48
CA ARG A 331 -27.12 10.28 -2.82
C ARG A 331 -26.06 10.35 -1.74
N GLU A 332 -25.73 11.54 -1.23
CA GLU A 332 -24.76 11.70 -0.15
C GLU A 332 -25.23 11.00 1.14
N VAL A 333 -26.51 11.12 1.51
CA VAL A 333 -27.08 10.44 2.69
C VAL A 333 -27.10 8.92 2.52
N ALA A 334 -27.43 8.41 1.32
CA ALA A 334 -27.40 7.00 1.00
C ALA A 334 -25.98 6.42 1.07
N LEU A 335 -25.00 7.14 0.51
CA LEU A 335 -23.58 6.76 0.55
C LEU A 335 -23.00 6.79 1.96
N GLN A 336 -23.43 7.73 2.82
CA GLN A 336 -23.05 7.74 4.23
C GLN A 336 -23.54 6.49 4.95
N ARG A 337 -24.82 6.14 4.81
CA ARG A 337 -25.40 4.93 5.40
C ARG A 337 -24.73 3.65 4.91
N TRP A 338 -24.43 3.58 3.61
CA TRP A 338 -23.69 2.46 3.02
C TRP A 338 -22.28 2.35 3.63
N LEU A 339 -21.55 3.47 3.71
CA LEU A 339 -20.19 3.50 4.24
C LEU A 339 -20.13 3.09 5.71
N ASP A 340 -21.12 3.49 6.51
CA ASP A 340 -21.22 3.14 7.93
C ASP A 340 -21.54 1.65 8.14
N LEU A 341 -22.38 1.07 7.27
CA LEU A 341 -22.65 -0.38 7.24
C LEU A 341 -21.43 -1.19 6.80
N GLU A 342 -20.72 -0.74 5.77
CA GLU A 342 -19.54 -1.42 5.23
C GLU A 342 -18.39 -1.41 6.24
N ARG A 343 -18.17 -0.27 6.91
CA ARG A 343 -17.24 -0.16 8.05
C ARG A 343 -17.55 -1.17 9.15
N ALA A 344 -18.81 -1.28 9.57
CA ALA A 344 -19.22 -2.24 10.60
C ALA A 344 -19.01 -3.70 10.15
N THR A 345 -19.32 -4.00 8.89
CA THR A 345 -19.22 -5.34 8.29
C THR A 345 -17.76 -5.80 8.21
N ILE A 346 -16.88 -4.96 7.67
CA ILE A 346 -15.45 -5.25 7.57
C ILE A 346 -14.79 -5.33 8.95
N LEU A 347 -15.12 -4.42 9.89
CA LEU A 347 -14.61 -4.50 11.27
C LEU A 347 -14.96 -5.83 11.95
N HIS A 348 -16.20 -6.27 11.81
CA HIS A 348 -16.64 -7.57 12.33
C HIS A 348 -15.89 -8.74 11.66
N ALA A 349 -15.68 -8.68 10.34
CA ALA A 349 -14.92 -9.69 9.59
C ALA A 349 -13.45 -9.78 10.06
N LEU A 350 -12.78 -8.64 10.29
CA LEU A 350 -11.42 -8.58 10.82
C LEU A 350 -11.31 -9.24 12.19
N VAL A 351 -12.16 -8.83 13.14
CA VAL A 351 -12.16 -9.32 14.54
C VAL A 351 -12.41 -10.83 14.61
N ARG A 352 -13.29 -11.35 13.74
CA ARG A 352 -13.62 -12.78 13.65
C ARG A 352 -12.50 -13.60 13.03
N THR A 353 -11.91 -13.13 11.93
CA THR A 353 -11.05 -13.97 11.07
C THR A 353 -9.60 -13.99 11.54
N ARG A 354 -9.07 -12.85 12.06
CA ARG A 354 -7.69 -12.70 12.55
C ARG A 354 -6.58 -13.17 11.58
N ALA A 355 -6.90 -13.25 10.28
CA ALA A 355 -5.96 -13.59 9.24
C ALA A 355 -4.99 -12.42 8.96
N PRO A 356 -3.78 -12.68 8.42
CA PRO A 356 -2.98 -11.62 7.82
C PRO A 356 -3.78 -10.98 6.67
N LEU A 357 -3.70 -9.66 6.55
CA LEU A 357 -4.36 -8.93 5.47
C LEU A 357 -3.64 -9.15 4.14
N THR A 358 -4.42 -9.25 3.07
CA THR A 358 -3.91 -9.07 1.72
C THR A 358 -3.76 -7.58 1.41
N ILE A 359 -2.98 -7.25 0.38
CA ILE A 359 -2.87 -5.87 -0.10
C ILE A 359 -4.23 -5.27 -0.51
N THR A 360 -5.16 -6.08 -1.01
CA THR A 360 -6.51 -5.62 -1.37
C THR A 360 -7.30 -5.22 -0.12
N ASP A 361 -7.18 -5.99 0.98
CA ASP A 361 -7.80 -5.67 2.27
C ASP A 361 -7.18 -4.39 2.85
N GLU A 362 -5.85 -4.25 2.81
CA GLU A 362 -5.15 -3.03 3.25
C GLU A 362 -5.72 -1.79 2.55
N TYR A 363 -5.83 -1.82 1.23
CA TYR A 363 -6.33 -0.68 0.45
C TYR A 363 -7.84 -0.46 0.64
N GLN A 364 -8.64 -1.51 0.83
CA GLN A 364 -10.06 -1.37 1.19
C GLN A 364 -10.22 -0.71 2.56
N LEU A 365 -9.40 -1.07 3.55
CA LEU A 365 -9.40 -0.41 4.87
C LEU A 365 -8.95 1.05 4.76
N LEU A 366 -7.91 1.34 3.97
CA LEU A 366 -7.49 2.71 3.69
C LEU A 366 -8.61 3.52 3.03
N PHE A 367 -9.37 2.94 2.11
CA PHE A 367 -10.57 3.57 1.54
C PHE A 367 -11.62 3.83 2.61
N LEU A 368 -12.05 2.82 3.38
CA LEU A 368 -13.10 2.96 4.40
C LEU A 368 -12.75 3.97 5.50
N VAL A 369 -11.47 4.09 5.87
CA VAL A 369 -10.98 5.06 6.86
C VAL A 369 -10.77 6.45 6.25
N ARG A 370 -10.23 6.57 5.02
CA ARG A 370 -9.84 7.87 4.45
C ARG A 370 -10.92 8.52 3.54
N THR A 371 -11.99 7.81 3.20
CA THR A 371 -13.09 8.31 2.35
C THR A 371 -14.22 8.97 3.15
N SER A 372 -15.05 9.74 2.45
CA SER A 372 -16.29 10.33 2.96
C SER A 372 -17.43 10.15 1.96
N ALA A 373 -18.68 10.18 2.44
CA ALA A 373 -19.86 10.12 1.59
C ALA A 373 -19.87 11.23 0.52
N LYS A 374 -19.41 12.44 0.88
CA LYS A 374 -19.23 13.55 -0.05
C LYS A 374 -18.26 13.19 -1.19
N THR A 375 -17.09 12.65 -0.87
CA THR A 375 -16.07 12.25 -1.85
C THR A 375 -16.60 11.15 -2.78
N MET A 376 -17.35 10.19 -2.25
CA MET A 376 -18.03 9.17 -3.05
C MET A 376 -19.14 9.75 -3.93
N CYS A 377 -19.90 10.73 -3.41
CA CYS A 377 -20.96 11.42 -4.15
C CYS A 377 -20.40 12.20 -5.34
N GLU A 378 -19.32 12.96 -5.14
CA GLU A 378 -18.59 13.66 -6.20
C GLU A 378 -18.08 12.69 -7.30
N ALA A 379 -17.46 11.57 -6.90
CA ALA A 379 -17.00 10.55 -7.85
C ALA A 379 -18.17 9.90 -8.63
N SER A 380 -19.25 9.56 -7.94
CA SER A 380 -20.46 8.98 -8.53
C SER A 380 -21.13 9.93 -9.54
N ILE A 381 -21.23 11.23 -9.24
CA ILE A 381 -21.81 12.23 -10.14
C ILE A 381 -20.98 12.33 -11.44
N LEU A 382 -19.65 12.33 -11.34
CA LEU A 382 -18.78 12.38 -12.53
C LEU A 382 -18.93 11.13 -13.42
N LEU A 383 -19.12 9.95 -12.83
CA LEU A 383 -19.39 8.71 -13.57
C LEU A 383 -20.76 8.73 -14.27
N ASP A 384 -21.80 9.21 -13.58
CA ASP A 384 -23.13 9.37 -14.18
C ASP A 384 -23.13 10.40 -15.31
N GLU A 385 -22.44 11.54 -15.13
CA GLU A 385 -22.25 12.52 -16.19
C GLU A 385 -21.59 11.91 -17.43
N GLN A 386 -20.50 11.13 -17.23
CA GLN A 386 -19.83 10.45 -18.33
C GLN A 386 -20.77 9.46 -19.04
N ARG A 387 -21.50 8.63 -18.28
CA ARG A 387 -22.47 7.68 -18.82
C ARG A 387 -23.55 8.38 -19.63
N ASN A 388 -24.11 9.47 -19.10
CA ASN A 388 -25.12 10.28 -19.78
C ASN A 388 -24.60 10.97 -21.05
N ARG A 389 -23.31 11.35 -21.10
CA ARG A 389 -22.68 11.87 -22.34
C ARG A 389 -22.53 10.77 -23.38
N LEU A 390 -22.05 9.58 -22.99
CA LEU A 390 -21.89 8.45 -23.91
C LEU A 390 -23.24 7.98 -24.49
N SER A 391 -24.29 7.90 -23.67
CA SER A 391 -25.65 7.56 -24.10
C SER A 391 -26.35 8.63 -24.94
N ARG A 392 -25.71 9.75 -25.25
CA ARG A 392 -26.19 10.80 -26.19
C ARG A 392 -25.39 10.85 -27.51
N VAL A 393 -24.34 10.04 -27.61
CA VAL A 393 -23.42 9.99 -28.77
C VAL A 393 -23.60 8.71 -29.58
N CYS A 394 -24.21 7.67 -28.98
CA CYS A 394 -24.92 6.61 -29.69
C CYS A 394 -26.39 6.98 -29.93
#